data_AF-A0A1X1AUI9-F1
#
_entry.id   AF-A0A1X1AUI9-F1
#
_cell.length_a   1.000
_cell.length_b   1.000
_cell.length_c   1.000
_cell.angle_alpha   90.00
_cell.angle_beta   90.00
_cell.angle_gamma   90.00
#
_symmetry.space_group_name_H-M   'P 1'
#
loop_
_entity.id
_entity.type
_entity.pdbx_description
1 polymer ?
#
loop_
_entity_poly.entity_id
_entity_poly.type
_entity_poly.pdbx_seq_one_letter_code
_entity_poly.pdbx_strand_id
1 'polypeptide(L)' 'MSLWRRHPRVREEPRPVSSVEVLDSKLSDPTAPVEDVLTTFVLAAIDDFAAAEARLIDFEID' A
#
# COMPACT_ATOMS: atom_id res chain seq x y z
N MET A 1 14.41 7.44 -46.24
CA MET A 1 13.39 7.91 -45.28
C MET A 1 13.41 6.99 -44.07
N SER A 2 13.75 7.49 -42.88
CA SER A 2 13.79 6.69 -41.65
C SER A 2 12.51 6.91 -40.84
N LEU A 3 11.70 5.86 -40.71
CA LEU A 3 10.52 5.84 -39.83
C LEU A 3 11.01 5.64 -38.40
N TRP A 4 11.28 6.74 -37.71
CA TRP A 4 11.52 6.73 -36.26
C TRP A 4 10.26 6.26 -35.54
N ARG A 5 10.17 4.95 -35.28
CA ARG A 5 9.18 4.39 -34.34
C ARG A 5 9.50 4.98 -32.97
N ARG A 6 8.69 5.93 -32.52
CA ARG A 6 8.72 6.40 -31.14
C ARG A 6 8.28 5.22 -30.27
N HIS A 7 9.21 4.67 -29.48
CA HIS A 7 8.83 3.76 -28.40
C HIS A 7 7.85 4.50 -27.47
N PRO A 8 6.67 3.93 -27.16
CA PRO A 8 5.84 4.50 -26.12
C PRO A 8 6.62 4.40 -24.81
N ARG A 9 6.96 5.55 -24.23
CA ARG A 9 7.48 5.63 -22.87
C ARG A 9 6.32 5.27 -21.95
N VAL A 10 6.16 3.98 -21.66
CA VAL A 10 5.27 3.52 -20.59
C VAL A 10 5.83 4.12 -19.32
N ARG A 11 5.11 5.08 -18.73
CA ARG A 11 5.37 5.51 -17.36
C ARG A 11 4.98 4.32 -16.50
N GLU A 12 5.96 3.65 -15.91
CA GLU A 12 5.72 2.72 -14.82
C GLU A 12 5.12 3.56 -13.68
N GLU A 13 3.81 3.48 -13.51
CA GLU A 13 3.19 4.05 -12.32
C GLU A 13 3.75 3.29 -11.10
N PRO A 14 4.18 4.01 -10.05
CA PRO A 14 4.68 3.37 -8.85
C PRO A 14 3.57 2.46 -8.31
N ARG A 15 3.90 1.19 -8.10
CA ARG A 15 2.94 0.24 -7.52
C ARG A 15 2.48 0.80 -6.17
N PRO A 16 1.18 0.73 -5.86
CA PRO A 16 0.70 1.06 -4.53
C PRO A 16 1.40 0.13 -3.52
N VAL A 17 2.11 0.72 -2.56
CA VAL A 17 2.80 -0.02 -1.49
C VAL A 17 1.81 -0.19 -0.35
N SER A 18 1.70 -1.41 0.19
CA SER A 18 0.78 -1.70 1.28
C SER A 18 1.24 -1.05 2.60
N SER A 19 0.29 -0.52 3.39
CA SER A 19 0.54 0.01 4.74
C SER A 19 1.30 -0.99 5.64
N VAL A 20 1.06 -2.30 5.45
CA VAL A 20 1.73 -3.39 6.17
C VAL A 20 3.18 -3.55 5.74
N GLU A 21 3.47 -3.44 4.45
CA GLU A 21 4.85 -3.51 3.92
C GLU A 21 5.68 -2.30 4.41
N VAL A 22 5.06 -1.12 4.50
CA VAL A 22 5.70 0.07 5.06
C VAL A 22 5.98 -0.11 6.55
N LEU A 23 5.06 -0.71 7.31
CA LEU A 23 5.26 -1.00 8.73
C LEU A 23 6.42 -1.99 8.94
N ASP A 24 6.48 -3.08 8.18
CA ASP A 24 7.53 -4.10 8.28
C ASP A 24 8.92 -3.52 7.98
N SER A 25 9.01 -2.66 6.96
CA SER A 25 10.22 -1.91 6.65
C SER A 25 10.65 -0.97 7.78
N LYS A 26 9.69 -0.29 8.43
CA LYS A 26 9.98 0.64 9.53
C LYS A 26 10.41 -0.09 10.80
N LEU A 27 9.82 -1.25 11.11
CA LEU A 27 10.23 -2.09 12.24
C LEU A 27 11.64 -2.67 12.06
N SER A 28 12.06 -2.87 10.81
CA SER A 28 13.39 -3.34 10.45
C SER A 28 14.47 -2.25 10.54
N ASP A 29 14.08 -0.97 10.58
CA ASP A 29 15.00 0.16 10.71
C ASP A 29 15.06 0.64 12.18
N PRO A 30 16.16 0.37 12.92
CA PRO A 30 16.30 0.79 14.31
C PRO A 30 16.43 2.30 14.49
N THR A 31 16.56 3.06 13.39
CA THR A 31 16.63 4.53 13.39
C THR A 31 15.29 5.19 13.07
N ALA A 32 14.26 4.41 12.74
CA ALA A 32 12.94 4.93 12.45
C ALA A 32 12.33 5.63 13.68
N PRO A 33 11.73 6.84 13.52
CA PRO A 33 11.03 7.52 14.59
C PRO A 33 9.86 6.68 15.11
N VAL A 34 9.71 6.59 16.43
CA VAL A 34 8.65 5.79 17.05
C VAL A 34 7.27 6.28 16.64
N GLU A 35 7.09 7.60 16.49
CA GLU A 35 5.86 8.24 16.03
C GLU A 35 5.47 7.79 14.62
N ASP A 36 6.46 7.63 13.74
CA ASP A 36 6.25 7.18 12.36
C ASP A 36 5.85 5.70 12.31
N VAL A 37 6.40 4.87 13.20
CA VAL A 37 6.02 3.46 13.35
C VAL A 37 4.59 3.35 13.86
N LEU A 38 4.25 4.07 14.94
CA LEU A 38 2.91 4.05 15.55
C LEU A 38 1.84 4.55 14.57
N THR A 39 2.12 5.62 13.84
CA THR A 39 1.18 6.15 12.84
C THR A 39 0.90 5.12 11.75
N THR A 40 1.94 4.44 11.26
CA THR A 40 1.79 3.41 10.21
C THR A 40 1.04 2.18 10.73
N PHE A 41 1.32 1.78 11.97
CA PHE A 41 0.60 0.70 12.64
C PHE A 41 -0.90 0.99 12.76
N VAL A 42 -1.26 2.19 13.22
CA VAL A 42 -2.67 2.60 13.34
C VAL A 42 -3.37 2.60 11.99
N LEU A 43 -2.73 3.11 10.94
CA LEU A 43 -3.30 3.09 9.59
C LEU A 43 -3.52 1.67 9.08
N ALA A 44 -2.54 0.78 9.24
CA ALA A 44 -2.67 -0.61 8.84
C ALA A 44 -3.84 -1.32 9.58
N ALA A 45 -4.01 -1.05 10.88
CA ALA A 45 -5.11 -1.61 11.65
C ALA A 45 -6.49 -1.09 11.20
N ILE A 46 -6.60 0.17 10.77
CA ILE A 46 -7.82 0.74 10.20
C ILE A 46 -8.13 0.08 8.86
N ASP A 47 -7.13 -0.07 7.99
CA ASP A 47 -7.29 -0.73 6.69
C ASP A 47 -7.78 -2.18 6.86
N ASP A 48 -7.19 -2.92 7.79
CA ASP A 48 -7.60 -4.29 8.12
C ASP A 48 -9.02 -4.35 8.69
N PHE A 49 -9.39 -3.41 9.56
CA PHE A 49 -10.73 -3.32 10.10
C PHE A 49 -11.77 -3.04 9.01
N ALA A 50 -11.51 -2.06 8.14
CA ALA A 50 -12.39 -1.73 7.01
C ALA A 50 -12.53 -2.92 6.05
N ALA A 51 -11.44 -3.66 5.79
CA ALA A 51 -11.48 -4.87 4.99
C ALA A 51 -12.29 -6.00 5.66
N ALA A 52 -12.24 -6.13 6.98
CA ALA A 52 -13.04 -7.10 7.73
C ALA A 52 -14.53 -6.73 7.73
N GLU A 53 -14.87 -5.44 7.89
CA GLU A 53 -16.24 -4.93 7.83
C GLU A 53 -16.87 -5.17 6.44
N ALA A 54 -16.15 -4.86 5.36
CA ALA A 54 -16.61 -5.13 4.00
C ALA A 54 -16.94 -6.62 3.78
N ARG A 55 -16.09 -7.53 4.30
CA ARG A 55 -16.35 -8.97 4.25
C ARG A 55 -17.58 -9.38 5.05
N LEU A 56 -17.83 -8.76 6.20
CA LEU A 56 -19.02 -9.06 7.02
C LEU A 56 -20.31 -8.63 6.31
N ILE A 57 -20.31 -7.47 5.65
CA ILE A 57 -21.45 -6.98 4.86
C ILE A 57 -21.74 -7.93 3.70
N ASP A 58 -20.71 -8.45 3.04
CA ASP A 58 -20.87 -9.44 1.95
C ASP A 58 -21.52 -10.76 2.43
N PHE A 59 -21.36 -11.15 3.71
CA PHE A 59 -22.01 -12.33 4.29
C PHE A 59 -23.47 -12.10 4.72
N GLU A 60 -23.87 -10.85 5.00
CA GLU A 60 -25.24 -10.52 5.45
C GLU A 60 -26.22 -10.32 4.28
N ILE A 61 -25.71 -10.19 3.05
CA ILE A 61 -26.49 -9.94 1.83
C ILE A 61 -26.94 -11.25 1.11
N ASP A 62 -26.54 -12.42 1.61
CA ASP A 62 -26.94 -13.76 1.07
C ASP A 62 -28.17 -14.38 1.76
#